data_AF-A0A9D1XYP4-F1
#
_entry.id   AF-A0A9D1XYP4-F1
#
_cell.length_a   1.000
_cell.length_b   1.000
_cell.length_c   1.000
_cell.angle_alpha   90.00
_cell.angle_beta   90.00
_cell.angle_gamma   90.00
#
_symmetry.space_group_name_H-M   'P 1'
#
loop_
_entity.id
_entity.type
_entity.pdbx_description
1 polymer ?
#
loop_
_entity_poly.entity_id
_entity_poly.type
_entity_poly.pdbx_seq_one_letter_code
_entity_poly.pdbx_strand_id
1 'polypeptide(L)'
;MPDYQTIRGVSTFEYEEKRSRFIGTAAFADTEEKALAVLEAVRAANRTARHNVYAYALQNGRVRYSDDGEPAKTAGTPVLECITHAGLRDVIVVVTRYFGGILLGTGGLVRAYTAAASGALQAAELVQMRQIVRCRLRVPYALFEQAQRMVASAGGKLQEPVFDDAVTLCWAIPAGQEAPLCHALAELTRGAAAVEVSPPEHAPF
;
A
#
# COMPACT_ATOMS: atom_id res chain seq x y z
N MET A 1 -13.46 -10.20 0.75
CA MET A 1 -12.74 -9.55 1.87
C MET A 1 -13.22 -8.11 2.00
N PRO A 2 -13.31 -7.54 3.21
CA PRO A 2 -13.69 -6.13 3.40
C PRO A 2 -12.61 -5.19 2.86
N ASP A 3 -13.02 -3.99 2.49
CA ASP A 3 -12.12 -2.92 2.07
C ASP A 3 -11.18 -2.55 3.23
N TYR A 4 -9.91 -2.28 2.92
CA TYR A 4 -8.91 -1.88 3.91
C TYR A 4 -7.88 -0.92 3.32
N GLN A 5 -7.13 -0.24 4.19
CA GLN A 5 -6.08 0.67 3.79
C GLN A 5 -4.72 0.02 3.94
N THR A 6 -3.85 0.29 2.97
CA THR A 6 -2.43 -0.06 3.01
C THR A 6 -1.61 1.05 2.38
N ILE A 7 -0.32 0.81 2.19
CA ILE A 7 0.60 1.75 1.55
C ILE A 7 1.06 1.22 0.20
N ARG A 8 1.40 2.13 -0.72
CA ARG A 8 2.07 1.79 -1.98
C ARG A 8 3.58 1.95 -1.83
N GLY A 9 4.32 0.93 -2.27
CA GLY A 9 5.77 0.99 -2.34
C GLY A 9 6.45 1.00 -0.97
N VAL A 10 7.51 1.79 -0.87
CA VAL A 10 8.34 1.94 0.33
C VAL A 10 8.47 3.43 0.62
N SER A 11 8.32 3.81 1.88
CA SER A 11 8.59 5.16 2.38
C SER A 11 9.61 5.11 3.51
N THR A 12 10.37 6.19 3.65
CA THR A 12 11.37 6.33 4.70
C THR A 12 11.22 7.68 5.41
N PHE A 13 11.61 7.72 6.67
CA PHE A 13 11.65 8.93 7.48
C PHE A 13 12.79 8.84 8.50
N GLU A 14 13.53 9.91 8.66
CA GLU A 14 14.65 10.00 9.61
C GLU A 14 14.31 10.92 10.77
N TYR A 15 14.58 10.45 11.98
CA TYR A 15 14.39 11.18 13.23
C TYR A 15 15.68 11.13 14.06
N GLU A 16 16.11 12.27 14.58
CA GLU A 16 17.28 12.35 15.46
C GLU A 16 16.90 12.85 16.86
N GLU A 17 17.34 12.14 17.89
CA GLU A 17 17.22 12.56 19.29
C GLU A 17 18.50 12.27 20.06
N LYS A 18 19.06 13.29 20.73
CA LYS A 18 20.31 13.18 21.53
C LYS A 18 21.43 12.47 20.77
N ARG A 19 21.66 12.88 19.50
CA ARG A 19 22.65 12.30 18.56
C ARG A 19 22.38 10.86 18.14
N SER A 20 21.34 10.22 18.66
CA SER A 20 20.88 8.93 18.16
C SER A 20 20.01 9.17 16.94
N ARG A 21 20.22 8.38 15.89
CA ARG A 21 19.49 8.49 14.64
C ARG A 21 18.60 7.28 14.45
N PHE A 22 17.35 7.53 14.07
CA PHE A 22 16.30 6.54 13.86
C PHE A 22 15.78 6.68 12.44
N ILE A 23 15.89 5.63 11.65
CA ILE A 23 15.42 5.60 10.26
C ILE A 23 14.24 4.65 10.22
N GLY A 24 13.03 5.20 10.14
CA GLY A 24 11.82 4.44 9.90
C GLY A 24 11.66 4.13 8.42
N THR A 25 11.42 2.86 8.09
CA THR A 25 11.10 2.37 6.74
C THR A 25 9.76 1.67 6.81
N ALA A 26 8.76 2.15 6.08
CA ALA A 26 7.48 1.47 5.93
C ALA A 26 7.39 0.87 4.52
N ALA A 27 6.87 -0.35 4.39
CA ALA A 27 6.67 -1.00 3.10
C ALA A 27 5.39 -1.85 3.06
N PHE A 28 4.81 -1.96 1.87
CA PHE A 28 3.73 -2.92 1.61
C PHE A 28 4.22 -4.36 1.79
N ALA A 29 3.47 -5.16 2.55
CA ALA A 29 3.70 -6.58 2.73
C ALA A 29 2.39 -7.30 3.07
N ASP A 30 1.84 -8.05 2.12
CA ASP A 30 0.60 -8.85 2.27
C ASP A 30 0.83 -10.26 2.83
N THR A 31 2.09 -10.61 3.11
CA THR A 31 2.52 -11.94 3.55
C THR A 31 3.66 -11.80 4.56
N GLU A 32 3.83 -12.78 5.43
CA GLU A 32 4.95 -12.79 6.38
C GLU A 32 6.28 -12.86 5.64
N GLU A 33 6.33 -13.61 4.54
CA GLU A 33 7.51 -13.76 3.70
C GLU A 33 7.94 -12.42 3.08
N LYS A 34 6.99 -11.63 2.54
CA LYS A 34 7.29 -10.28 2.04
C LYS A 34 7.71 -9.33 3.15
N ALA A 35 7.05 -9.40 4.32
CA ALA A 35 7.41 -8.57 5.47
C ALA A 35 8.87 -8.86 5.91
N LEU A 36 9.23 -10.14 6.05
CA LEU A 36 10.58 -10.54 6.41
C LEU A 36 11.60 -10.21 5.31
N ALA A 37 11.22 -10.28 4.03
CA ALA A 37 12.10 -9.85 2.94
C ALA A 37 12.44 -8.35 3.03
N VAL A 38 11.48 -7.50 3.40
CA VAL A 38 11.73 -6.07 3.65
C VAL A 38 12.67 -5.89 4.84
N LEU A 39 12.46 -6.61 5.94
CA LEU A 39 13.34 -6.56 7.11
C LEU A 39 14.79 -6.89 6.74
N GLU A 40 14.99 -7.97 6.00
CA GLU A 40 16.34 -8.39 5.59
C GLU A 40 16.97 -7.40 4.60
N ALA A 41 16.18 -6.80 3.70
CA ALA A 41 16.67 -5.73 2.83
C ALA A 41 17.12 -4.49 3.63
N VAL A 42 16.35 -4.07 4.65
CA VAL A 42 16.70 -2.95 5.53
C VAL A 42 17.96 -3.27 6.35
N ARG A 43 18.07 -4.48 6.91
CA ARG A 43 19.28 -4.96 7.61
C ARG A 43 20.50 -4.95 6.70
N ALA A 44 20.35 -5.41 5.46
CA ALA A 44 21.43 -5.43 4.48
C ALA A 44 21.87 -4.02 4.06
N ALA A 45 20.95 -3.05 3.99
CA ALA A 45 21.28 -1.65 3.72
C ALA A 45 21.93 -0.96 4.94
N ASN A 46 21.63 -1.40 6.16
CA ASN A 46 22.05 -0.78 7.42
C ASN A 46 22.94 -1.71 8.28
N ARG A 47 23.92 -2.39 7.67
CA ARG A 47 24.75 -3.41 8.35
C ARG A 47 25.48 -2.96 9.62
N THR A 48 25.71 -1.66 9.77
CA THR A 48 26.39 -1.07 10.93
C THR A 48 25.44 -0.68 12.06
N ALA A 49 24.13 -0.75 11.84
CA ALA A 49 23.13 -0.50 12.87
C ALA A 49 23.09 -1.64 13.88
N ARG A 50 22.85 -1.31 15.16
CA ARG A 50 22.76 -2.32 16.23
C ARG A 50 21.36 -2.90 16.40
N HIS A 51 20.34 -2.13 16.02
CA HIS A 51 18.95 -2.50 16.19
C HIS A 51 18.17 -2.15 14.92
N ASN A 52 17.46 -3.14 14.39
CA ASN A 52 16.47 -3.06 13.33
C ASN A 52 15.15 -3.61 13.89
N VAL A 53 14.53 -2.77 14.72
CA VAL A 53 13.24 -3.02 15.36
C VAL A 53 12.18 -3.08 14.28
N TYR A 54 11.24 -4.01 14.35
CA TYR A 54 10.17 -4.07 13.36
C TYR A 54 8.82 -4.42 13.98
N ALA A 55 7.77 -4.03 13.27
CA ALA A 55 6.44 -4.58 13.44
C ALA A 55 5.73 -4.68 12.10
N TYR A 56 4.83 -5.65 11.97
CA TYR A 56 3.93 -5.75 10.82
C TYR A 56 2.52 -6.12 11.25
N ALA A 57 1.55 -5.69 10.47
CA ALA A 57 0.15 -6.08 10.60
C ALA A 57 -0.39 -6.49 9.24
N LEU A 58 -0.79 -7.75 9.11
CA LEU A 58 -1.37 -8.31 7.89
C LEU A 58 -2.90 -8.25 7.96
N GLN A 59 -3.53 -8.19 6.79
CA GLN A 59 -4.98 -8.15 6.66
C GLN A 59 -5.66 -9.45 7.12
N ASN A 60 -4.94 -10.57 7.08
CA ASN A 60 -5.42 -11.85 7.62
C ASN A 60 -5.46 -11.88 9.17
N GLY A 61 -5.17 -10.77 9.84
CA GLY A 61 -5.20 -10.62 11.30
C GLY A 61 -3.86 -10.96 11.97
N ARG A 62 -2.86 -11.43 11.23
CA ARG A 62 -1.55 -11.74 11.79
C ARG A 62 -0.78 -10.47 12.11
N VAL A 63 -0.28 -10.39 13.34
CA VAL A 63 0.47 -9.25 13.85
C VAL A 63 1.72 -9.75 14.55
N ARG A 64 2.85 -9.07 14.33
CA ARG A 64 4.12 -9.41 14.98
C ARG A 64 4.95 -8.14 15.19
N TYR A 65 5.77 -8.14 16.24
CA TYR A 65 6.77 -7.12 16.49
C TYR A 65 8.02 -7.72 17.13
N SER A 66 9.13 -6.99 17.10
CA SER A 66 10.40 -7.34 17.75
C SER A 66 11.09 -6.07 18.25
N ASP A 67 11.55 -6.09 19.50
CA ASP A 67 12.40 -5.03 20.07
C ASP A 67 13.88 -5.15 19.61
N ASP A 68 14.27 -6.21 18.91
CA ASP A 68 15.62 -6.41 18.34
C ASP A 68 16.79 -6.08 19.28
N GLY A 69 16.68 -6.47 20.56
CA GLY A 69 17.70 -6.23 21.59
C GLY A 69 17.60 -4.89 22.32
N GLU A 70 16.64 -4.03 21.97
CA GLU A 70 16.22 -2.91 22.82
C GLU A 70 15.55 -3.42 24.12
N PRO A 71 15.46 -2.59 25.18
CA PRO A 71 14.68 -2.92 26.36
C PRO A 71 13.24 -3.30 26.00
N ALA A 72 12.73 -4.36 26.62
CA ALA A 72 11.45 -4.95 26.27
C ALA A 72 10.31 -3.91 26.27
N LYS A 73 9.48 -3.95 25.22
CA LYS A 73 8.31 -3.08 25.01
C LYS A 73 8.63 -1.58 24.85
N THR A 74 9.89 -1.23 24.61
CA THR A 74 10.29 0.18 24.40
C THR A 74 10.45 0.56 22.93
N ALA A 75 10.39 -0.41 22.02
CA ALA A 75 10.62 -0.17 20.60
C ALA A 75 9.57 -0.83 19.68
N GLY A 76 9.49 -2.16 19.66
CA GLY A 76 8.63 -2.91 18.74
C GLY A 76 7.14 -2.70 19.03
N THR A 77 6.75 -2.59 20.31
CA THR A 77 5.37 -2.28 20.70
C THR A 77 4.96 -0.88 20.22
N PRO A 78 5.72 0.21 20.48
CA PRO A 78 5.46 1.52 19.88
C PRO A 78 5.30 1.53 18.36
N VAL A 79 6.15 0.79 17.63
CA VAL A 79 6.05 0.71 16.16
C VAL A 79 4.74 0.04 15.72
N LEU A 80 4.33 -1.03 16.42
CA LEU A 80 3.07 -1.70 16.13
C LEU A 80 1.85 -0.83 16.46
N GLU A 81 1.90 -0.07 17.54
CA GLU A 81 0.84 0.88 17.91
C GLU A 81 0.67 1.95 16.84
N CYS A 82 1.76 2.45 16.23
CA CYS A 82 1.68 3.38 15.10
C CYS A 82 0.93 2.78 13.90
N ILE A 83 1.23 1.53 13.53
CA ILE A 83 0.51 0.83 12.45
C ILE A 83 -0.98 0.70 12.78
N THR A 84 -1.28 0.32 14.02
CA THR A 84 -2.65 0.09 14.49
C THR A 84 -3.45 1.39 14.52
N HIS A 85 -2.88 2.48 15.04
CA HIS A 85 -3.52 3.80 15.06
C HIS A 85 -3.72 4.38 13.66
N ALA A 86 -2.82 4.09 12.72
CA ALA A 86 -2.98 4.47 11.32
C ALA A 86 -4.09 3.68 10.60
N GLY A 87 -4.61 2.61 11.21
CA GLY A 87 -5.65 1.77 10.61
C GLY A 87 -5.18 0.98 9.38
N LEU A 88 -3.86 0.81 9.22
CA LEU A 88 -3.26 0.17 8.05
C LEU A 88 -3.09 -1.34 8.26
N ARG A 89 -3.20 -2.07 7.15
CA ARG A 89 -3.00 -3.52 7.05
C ARG A 89 -2.11 -3.83 5.85
N ASP A 90 -1.55 -5.02 5.83
CA ASP A 90 -0.53 -5.45 4.86
C ASP A 90 0.66 -4.51 4.79
N VAL A 91 1.18 -4.15 5.97
CA VAL A 91 2.28 -3.20 6.12
C VAL A 91 3.29 -3.73 7.14
N ILE A 92 4.56 -3.53 6.82
CA ILE A 92 5.67 -3.64 7.76
C ILE A 92 6.31 -2.27 7.97
N VAL A 93 6.69 -1.99 9.21
CA VAL A 93 7.56 -0.87 9.56
C VAL A 93 8.81 -1.42 10.24
N VAL A 94 9.98 -1.01 9.75
CA VAL A 94 11.29 -1.30 10.33
C VAL A 94 11.91 0.02 10.76
N VAL A 95 12.34 0.12 12.02
CA VAL A 95 13.06 1.28 12.53
C VAL A 95 14.48 0.87 12.86
N THR A 96 15.41 1.41 12.06
CA THR A 96 16.85 1.23 12.24
C THR A 96 17.40 2.28 13.17
N ARG A 97 18.11 1.87 14.22
CA ARG A 97 18.73 2.79 15.18
C ARG A 97 20.25 2.78 15.11
N TYR A 98 20.82 3.98 15.03
CA TYR A 98 22.22 4.28 15.27
C TYR A 98 22.38 5.00 16.62
N PHE A 99 23.12 4.39 17.54
CA PHE A 99 23.32 4.95 18.88
C PHE A 99 24.26 6.16 18.86
N GLY A 100 23.81 7.27 19.46
CA GLY A 100 24.51 8.56 19.48
C GLY A 100 25.50 8.78 20.62
N GLY A 101 25.74 7.78 21.48
CA GLY A 101 26.58 7.92 22.66
C GLY A 101 25.85 8.43 23.91
N ILE A 102 24.58 8.83 23.81
CA ILE A 102 23.77 9.34 24.93
C ILE A 102 22.54 8.44 25.11
N LEU A 103 22.34 7.93 26.32
CA LEU A 103 21.17 7.12 26.65
C LEU A 103 19.89 7.98 26.67
N LEU A 104 18.85 7.48 26.02
CA LEU A 104 17.54 8.13 25.93
C LEU A 104 16.63 7.83 27.13
N GLY A 105 16.89 6.72 27.84
CA GLY A 105 15.96 6.15 28.82
C GLY A 105 14.74 5.50 28.15
N THR A 106 13.94 4.77 28.91
CA THR A 106 12.77 4.02 28.39
C THR A 106 11.77 4.92 27.68
N GLY A 107 11.38 6.04 28.31
CA GLY A 107 10.44 7.00 27.72
C GLY A 107 10.99 7.72 26.49
N GLY A 108 12.31 7.93 26.41
CA GLY A 108 12.94 8.51 25.21
C GLY A 108 12.96 7.52 24.04
N LEU A 109 13.25 6.24 24.29
CA LEU A 109 13.17 5.20 23.26
C LEU A 109 11.77 5.08 22.67
N VAL A 110 10.76 4.99 23.54
CA VAL A 110 9.36 4.90 23.10
C VAL A 110 9.02 6.06 22.17
N ARG A 111 9.31 7.31 22.59
CA ARG A 111 9.04 8.49 21.74
C ARG A 111 9.79 8.46 20.42
N ALA A 112 11.08 8.10 20.43
CA ALA A 112 11.89 8.09 19.22
C ALA A 112 11.42 7.03 18.20
N TYR A 113 11.09 5.82 18.67
CA TYR A 113 10.53 4.76 17.82
C TYR A 113 9.15 5.12 17.28
N THR A 114 8.28 5.69 18.10
CA THR A 114 6.98 6.22 17.66
C THR A 114 7.15 7.31 16.60
N ALA A 115 8.05 8.27 16.82
CA ALA A 115 8.28 9.38 15.89
C ALA A 115 8.79 8.89 14.53
N ALA A 116 9.78 7.99 14.53
CA ALA A 116 10.34 7.43 13.31
C ALA A 116 9.30 6.59 12.54
N ALA A 117 8.55 5.72 13.23
CA ALA A 117 7.52 4.89 12.61
C ALA A 117 6.36 5.73 12.06
N SER A 118 5.82 6.66 12.85
CA SER A 118 4.73 7.54 12.42
C SER A 118 5.15 8.41 11.24
N GLY A 119 6.37 8.96 11.25
CA GLY A 119 6.87 9.76 10.14
C GLY A 119 6.98 8.95 8.84
N ALA A 120 7.44 7.69 8.92
CA ALA A 120 7.52 6.82 7.75
C ALA A 120 6.12 6.49 7.19
N LEU A 121 5.14 6.22 8.06
CA LEU A 121 3.76 5.97 7.66
C LEU A 121 3.08 7.22 7.06
N GLN A 122 3.35 8.42 7.60
CA GLN A 122 2.84 9.68 7.07
C GLN A 122 3.45 10.06 5.72
N ALA A 123 4.71 9.66 5.48
CA ALA A 123 5.37 9.85 4.19
C ALA A 123 4.93 8.83 3.12
N ALA A 124 4.14 7.81 3.50
CA ALA A 124 3.71 6.77 2.59
C ALA A 124 2.51 7.21 1.73
N GLU A 125 2.47 6.77 0.47
CA GLU A 125 1.28 6.88 -0.35
C GLU A 125 0.23 5.87 0.13
N LEU A 126 -0.89 6.35 0.68
CA LEU A 126 -1.99 5.50 1.13
C LEU A 126 -2.83 5.03 -0.06
N VAL A 127 -3.21 3.75 -0.06
CA VAL A 127 -4.09 3.17 -1.08
C VAL A 127 -5.21 2.35 -0.44
N GLN A 128 -6.39 2.37 -1.07
CA GLN A 128 -7.51 1.53 -0.68
C GLN A 128 -7.41 0.19 -1.40
N MET A 129 -7.39 -0.90 -0.66
CA MET A 129 -7.54 -2.24 -1.20
C MET A 129 -9.03 -2.57 -1.23
N ARG A 130 -9.56 -2.82 -2.43
CA ARG A 130 -10.97 -3.12 -2.65
C ARG A 130 -11.10 -4.27 -3.64
N GLN A 131 -12.27 -4.91 -3.63
CA GLN A 131 -12.59 -5.88 -4.67
C GLN A 131 -12.94 -5.13 -5.96
N ILE A 132 -12.17 -5.36 -7.02
CA ILE A 132 -12.37 -4.76 -8.34
C ILE A 132 -12.63 -5.83 -9.39
N VAL A 133 -13.19 -5.42 -10.51
CA VAL A 133 -13.15 -6.18 -11.76
C VAL A 133 -12.37 -5.37 -12.79
N ARG A 134 -11.65 -6.07 -13.67
CA ARG A 134 -11.04 -5.47 -14.85
C ARG A 134 -11.96 -5.64 -16.02
N CYS A 135 -12.20 -4.55 -16.72
CA CYS A 135 -13.06 -4.50 -17.88
C CYS A 135 -12.25 -4.15 -19.12
N ARG A 136 -12.65 -4.74 -20.25
CA ARG A 136 -12.09 -4.47 -21.56
C ARG A 136 -13.20 -4.26 -22.57
N LEU A 137 -13.06 -3.24 -23.40
CA LEU A 137 -13.97 -2.98 -24.51
C LEU A 137 -13.19 -2.51 -25.73
N ARG A 138 -13.47 -3.13 -26.88
CA ARG A 138 -12.93 -2.72 -28.17
C ARG A 138 -13.98 -1.90 -28.92
N VAL A 139 -13.63 -0.67 -29.31
CA VAL A 139 -14.53 0.25 -30.01
C VAL A 139 -13.88 0.87 -31.24
N PRO A 140 -14.66 1.21 -32.28
CA PRO A 140 -14.16 2.05 -33.37
C PRO A 140 -13.65 3.40 -32.87
N TYR A 141 -12.69 3.99 -33.57
CA TYR A 141 -12.13 5.32 -33.24
C TYR A 141 -13.20 6.41 -33.07
N ALA A 142 -14.29 6.36 -33.85
CA ALA A 142 -15.40 7.31 -33.75
C ALA A 142 -16.12 7.30 -32.39
N LEU A 143 -16.08 6.16 -31.67
CA LEU A 143 -16.73 5.99 -30.37
C LEU A 143 -15.76 6.06 -29.19
N PHE A 144 -14.45 6.05 -29.45
CA PHE A 144 -13.40 6.00 -28.43
C PHE A 144 -13.55 7.08 -27.35
N GLU A 145 -13.57 8.34 -27.77
CA GLU A 145 -13.66 9.50 -26.87
C GLU A 145 -14.93 9.47 -26.00
N GLN A 146 -16.05 9.02 -26.56
CA GLN A 146 -17.30 8.91 -25.83
C GLN A 146 -17.28 7.76 -24.82
N ALA A 147 -16.79 6.58 -25.24
CA ALA A 147 -16.64 5.42 -24.37
C ALA A 147 -15.66 5.72 -23.22
N GLN A 148 -14.54 6.38 -23.49
CA GLN A 148 -13.58 6.81 -22.47
C GLN A 148 -14.21 7.74 -21.44
N ARG A 149 -14.99 8.75 -21.88
CA ARG A 149 -15.71 9.64 -20.96
C ARG A 149 -16.72 8.88 -20.10
N MET A 150 -17.48 7.95 -20.68
CA MET A 150 -18.45 7.15 -19.93
C MET A 150 -17.78 6.31 -18.84
N VAL A 151 -16.65 5.67 -19.14
CA VAL A 151 -15.86 4.92 -18.16
C VAL A 151 -15.38 5.84 -17.04
N ALA A 152 -14.81 7.01 -17.38
CA ALA A 152 -14.33 7.97 -16.40
C ALA A 152 -15.46 8.52 -15.51
N SER A 153 -16.62 8.85 -16.08
CA SER A 153 -17.80 9.34 -15.35
C SER A 153 -18.40 8.29 -14.42
N ALA A 154 -18.25 7.01 -14.73
CA ALA A 154 -18.64 5.90 -13.86
C ALA A 154 -17.61 5.60 -12.75
N GLY A 155 -16.55 6.41 -12.63
CA GLY A 155 -15.48 6.21 -11.65
C GLY A 155 -14.49 5.10 -12.03
N GLY A 156 -14.49 4.65 -13.29
CA GLY A 156 -13.55 3.68 -13.80
C GLY A 156 -12.12 4.24 -13.87
N LYS A 157 -11.15 3.50 -13.34
CA LYS A 157 -9.73 3.82 -13.47
C LYS A 157 -9.21 3.28 -14.80
N LEU A 158 -9.18 4.15 -15.81
CA LEU A 158 -8.67 3.84 -17.14
C LEU A 158 -7.16 3.59 -17.13
N GLN A 159 -6.75 2.58 -17.90
CA GLN A 159 -5.37 2.36 -18.30
C GLN A 159 -5.10 3.03 -19.65
N GLU A 160 -3.85 3.06 -20.07
CA GLU A 160 -3.49 3.52 -21.42
C GLU A 160 -4.25 2.68 -22.48
N PRO A 161 -5.04 3.32 -23.36
CA PRO A 161 -5.74 2.62 -24.42
C PRO A 161 -4.76 2.01 -25.42
N VAL A 162 -5.12 0.84 -25.96
CA VAL A 162 -4.33 0.20 -27.03
C VAL A 162 -4.94 0.58 -28.38
N PHE A 163 -4.14 1.21 -29.23
CA PHE A 163 -4.53 1.67 -30.56
C PHE A 163 -4.03 0.69 -31.63
N ASP A 164 -4.97 0.12 -32.39
CA ASP A 164 -4.72 -0.76 -33.55
C ASP A 164 -5.71 -0.40 -34.67
N ASP A 165 -6.21 -1.36 -35.46
CA ASP A 165 -7.36 -1.19 -36.36
C ASP A 165 -8.65 -0.71 -35.64
N ALA A 166 -8.72 -0.88 -34.32
CA ALA A 166 -9.69 -0.24 -33.44
C ALA A 166 -9.05 0.08 -32.07
N VAL A 167 -9.77 0.84 -31.22
CA VAL A 167 -9.26 1.23 -29.90
C VAL A 167 -9.75 0.27 -28.84
N THR A 168 -8.83 -0.24 -28.02
CA THR A 168 -9.16 -1.07 -26.86
C THR A 168 -9.03 -0.24 -25.58
N LEU A 169 -10.14 -0.06 -24.89
CA LEU A 169 -10.22 0.54 -23.55
C LEU A 169 -10.08 -0.56 -22.51
N CYS A 170 -9.18 -0.37 -21.55
CA CYS A 170 -9.01 -1.22 -20.38
C CYS A 170 -9.18 -0.37 -19.12
N TRP A 171 -9.97 -0.84 -18.16
CA TRP A 171 -10.15 -0.12 -16.89
C TRP A 171 -10.43 -1.05 -15.72
N ALA A 172 -10.25 -0.54 -14.52
CA ALA A 172 -10.72 -1.17 -13.29
C ALA A 172 -11.94 -0.40 -12.74
N ILE A 173 -12.86 -1.11 -12.10
CA ILE A 173 -14.00 -0.53 -11.37
C ILE A 173 -14.32 -1.43 -10.15
N PRO A 174 -14.88 -0.90 -9.04
CA PRO A 174 -15.27 -1.75 -7.92
C PRO A 174 -16.26 -2.83 -8.35
N ALA A 175 -16.04 -4.05 -7.87
CA ALA A 175 -16.89 -5.19 -8.20
C ALA A 175 -18.34 -4.95 -7.74
N GLY A 176 -19.30 -5.30 -8.59
CA GLY A 176 -20.72 -5.05 -8.40
C GLY A 176 -21.21 -3.68 -8.92
N GLN A 177 -20.31 -2.82 -9.42
CA GLN A 177 -20.66 -1.51 -10.00
C GLN A 177 -20.53 -1.48 -11.53
N GLU A 178 -20.07 -2.57 -12.15
CA GLU A 178 -19.82 -2.66 -13.58
C GLU A 178 -21.11 -2.75 -14.42
N ALA A 179 -22.19 -3.31 -13.89
CA ALA A 179 -23.38 -3.64 -14.70
C ALA A 179 -24.03 -2.42 -15.38
N PRO A 180 -24.26 -1.27 -14.70
CA PRO A 180 -24.82 -0.09 -15.36
C PRO A 180 -23.90 0.46 -16.47
N LEU A 181 -22.58 0.46 -16.24
CA LEU A 181 -21.61 0.91 -17.24
C LEU A 181 -21.56 -0.03 -18.45
N CYS A 182 -21.59 -1.35 -18.21
CA CYS A 182 -21.62 -2.35 -19.28
C CYS A 182 -22.87 -2.19 -20.16
N HIS A 183 -24.03 -1.93 -19.54
CA HIS A 183 -25.26 -1.68 -20.26
C HIS A 183 -25.16 -0.41 -21.13
N ALA A 184 -24.72 0.71 -20.56
CA ALA A 184 -24.58 1.96 -21.29
C ALA A 184 -23.57 1.86 -22.46
N LEU A 185 -22.47 1.12 -22.28
CA LEU A 185 -21.48 0.88 -23.33
C LEU A 185 -22.02 -0.05 -24.44
N ALA A 186 -22.86 -1.03 -24.09
CA ALA A 186 -23.56 -1.85 -25.07
C ALA A 186 -24.53 -1.01 -25.91
N GLU A 187 -25.26 -0.07 -25.29
CA GLU A 187 -26.14 0.87 -26.01
C GLU A 187 -25.34 1.79 -26.95
N LEU A 188 -24.21 2.33 -26.48
CA LEU A 188 -23.32 3.18 -27.28
C LEU A 188 -22.86 2.47 -28.56
N THR A 189 -22.53 1.19 -28.45
CA THR A 189 -22.07 0.37 -29.58
C THR A 189 -23.21 -0.29 -30.35
N ARG A 190 -24.47 -0.04 -29.98
CA ARG A 190 -25.67 -0.71 -30.53
C ARG A 190 -25.54 -2.24 -30.51
N GLY A 191 -24.90 -2.77 -29.47
CA GLY A 191 -24.60 -4.19 -29.30
C GLY A 191 -23.46 -4.73 -30.17
N ALA A 192 -22.76 -3.89 -30.93
CA ALA A 192 -21.66 -4.32 -31.79
C ALA A 192 -20.39 -4.71 -31.00
N ALA A 193 -20.26 -4.29 -29.74
CA ALA A 193 -19.19 -4.70 -28.85
C ALA A 193 -19.71 -5.02 -27.46
N ALA A 194 -19.14 -6.06 -26.84
CA ALA A 194 -19.44 -6.46 -25.48
C ALA A 194 -18.26 -6.12 -24.56
N VAL A 195 -18.57 -5.70 -23.34
CA VAL A 195 -17.55 -5.52 -22.30
C VAL A 195 -17.15 -6.89 -21.77
N GLU A 196 -15.87 -7.22 -21.88
CA GLU A 196 -15.29 -8.38 -21.21
C GLU A 196 -14.99 -7.99 -19.76
N VAL A 197 -15.45 -8.79 -18.80
CA VAL A 197 -15.28 -8.54 -17.36
C VAL A 197 -14.50 -9.71 -16.75
N SER A 198 -13.42 -9.42 -16.04
CA SER A 198 -12.64 -10.43 -15.33
C SER A 198 -13.38 -10.96 -14.11
N PRO A 199 -12.99 -12.12 -13.56
CA PRO A 199 -13.34 -12.47 -12.18
C PRO A 199 -12.93 -11.35 -11.22
N PRO A 200 -13.66 -11.15 -10.11
CA PRO A 200 -13.28 -10.17 -9.11
C PRO A 200 -11.93 -10.50 -8.47
N GLU A 201 -11.11 -9.48 -8.25
CA GLU A 201 -9.83 -9.58 -7.55
C GLU A 201 -9.68 -8.46 -6.51
N HIS A 202 -8.86 -8.68 -5.48
CA HIS A 202 -8.50 -7.63 -4.52
C HIS A 202 -7.25 -6.90 -5.00
N ALA A 203 -7.39 -5.61 -5.26
CA ALA A 203 -6.29 -4.79 -5.75
C ALA A 203 -6.39 -3.34 -5.24
N PRO A 204 -5.29 -2.58 -5.31
CA PRO A 204 -5.32 -1.14 -5.04
C PRO A 204 -6.27 -0.43 -6.02
N PHE A 205 -7.26 0.27 -5.49
CA PHE A 205 -8.23 1.08 -6.24
C PHE A 205 -8.33 2.50 -5.69
#